data_AF-A0AAD3D3P8-F1
#
_entry.id   AF-A0AAD3D3P8-F1
#
_cell.length_a   1.000
_cell.length_b   1.000
_cell.length_c   1.000
_cell.angle_alpha   90.00
_cell.angle_beta   90.00
_cell.angle_gamma   90.00
#
_symmetry.space_group_name_H-M   'P 1'
#
loop_
_entity.id
_entity.type
_entity.pdbx_description
1 polymer ?
#
loop_
_entity_poly.entity_id
_entity_poly.type
_entity_poly.pdbx_seq_one_letter_code
_entity_poly.pdbx_strand_id
1 'polypeptide(L)'
;MFDTEKVKIEQDGPERFASNPSLQQVKSEKRYETRLHRNEFPYYICDGIEHWCLWKLGGVVTEKEVDIAIEELKLRMKKDGNGQLEDVLSWTNPPHLQSVPDIDHAHILCLRTKL
;
A
#
# COMPACT_ATOMS: atom_id res chain seq x y z
N MET A 1 24.76 13.79 40.54
CA MET A 1 23.45 13.32 41.03
C MET A 1 22.47 13.67 39.93
N PHE A 2 22.10 12.71 39.08
CA PHE A 2 21.18 12.96 37.96
C PHE A 2 19.77 12.75 38.46
N ASP A 3 18.95 13.77 38.31
CA ASP A 3 17.54 13.76 38.68
C ASP A 3 16.79 12.90 37.65
N THR A 4 16.46 11.67 38.02
CA THR A 4 15.60 10.79 37.22
C THR A 4 14.16 11.19 37.47
N GLU A 5 13.72 12.28 36.84
CA GLU A 5 12.30 12.53 36.69
C GLU A 5 11.68 11.35 35.92
N LYS A 6 10.79 10.62 36.61
CA LYS A 6 10.04 9.54 36.02
C LYS A 6 9.16 10.12 34.92
N VAL A 7 9.58 9.94 33.67
CA VAL A 7 8.70 10.13 32.51
C VAL A 7 7.46 9.26 32.73
N LYS A 8 6.32 9.91 32.99
CA LYS A 8 5.03 9.24 32.99
C LYS A 8 4.75 8.84 31.55
N ILE A 9 5.00 7.57 31.24
CA ILE A 9 4.48 6.95 30.02
C ILE A 9 2.97 6.91 30.24
N GLU A 10 2.22 7.80 29.57
CA GLU A 10 0.78 7.64 29.45
C GLU A 10 0.56 6.25 28.86
N GLN A 11 -0.07 5.37 29.65
CA GLN A 11 -0.48 4.07 29.15
C GLN A 11 -1.63 4.31 28.19
N ASP A 12 -1.30 4.53 26.92
CA ASP A 12 -2.29 4.50 25.86
C ASP A 12 -2.98 3.14 25.91
N GLY A 13 -4.30 3.17 26.09
CA GLY A 13 -5.11 1.97 26.10
C GLY A 13 -4.95 1.19 24.77
N PRO A 14 -5.35 -0.09 24.76
CA PRO A 14 -5.24 -0.96 23.58
C PRO A 14 -5.92 -0.43 22.32
N GLU A 15 -6.76 0.62 22.43
CA GLU A 15 -7.44 1.26 21.32
C GLU A 15 -6.54 2.15 20.45
N ARG A 16 -5.39 2.65 20.95
CA ARG A 16 -4.51 3.56 20.18
C ARG A 16 -3.97 2.93 18.89
N PHE A 17 -3.82 1.60 18.87
CA PHE A 17 -3.30 0.86 17.72
C PHE A 17 -4.36 -0.03 17.06
N ALA A 18 -5.64 0.20 17.33
CA ALA A 18 -6.72 -0.55 16.70
C ALA A 18 -6.83 -0.20 15.21
N SER A 19 -6.89 -1.22 14.35
CA SER A 19 -7.20 -1.04 12.93
C SER A 19 -8.70 -0.84 12.73
N ASN A 20 -9.07 0.04 11.80
CA ASN A 20 -10.46 0.26 11.41
C ASN A 20 -10.62 0.29 9.88
N PRO A 21 -11.33 -0.68 9.28
CA PRO A 21 -11.90 -1.86 9.94
C PRO A 21 -10.80 -2.86 10.34
N SER A 22 -11.05 -3.62 11.41
CA SER A 22 -10.21 -4.78 11.75
C SER A 22 -10.46 -5.95 10.80
N LEU A 23 -9.50 -6.89 10.69
CA LEU A 23 -9.66 -8.08 9.85
C LEU A 23 -10.87 -8.94 10.24
N GLN A 24 -11.22 -8.98 11.54
CA GLN A 24 -12.42 -9.69 11.99
C GLN A 24 -13.70 -9.02 11.50
N GLN A 25 -13.79 -7.69 11.60
CA GLN A 25 -14.93 -6.92 11.09
C GLN A 25 -15.09 -7.10 9.58
N VAL A 26 -13.99 -7.00 8.84
CA VAL A 26 -13.97 -7.23 7.39
C VAL A 26 -14.57 -8.61 7.05
N LYS A 27 -14.14 -9.65 7.77
CA LYS A 27 -14.65 -11.03 7.59
C LYS A 27 -16.13 -11.15 7.96
N SER A 28 -16.55 -10.62 9.11
CA SER A 28 -17.94 -10.74 9.58
C SER A 28 -18.93 -9.96 8.71
N GLU A 29 -18.53 -8.79 8.24
CA GLU A 29 -19.36 -7.88 7.45
C GLU A 29 -19.31 -8.19 5.95
N LYS A 30 -18.43 -9.11 5.52
CA LYS A 30 -18.14 -9.37 4.09
C LYS A 30 -17.80 -8.07 3.35
N ARG A 31 -17.02 -7.22 4.00
CA ARG A 31 -16.58 -5.94 3.48
C ARG A 31 -15.36 -6.13 2.60
N TYR A 32 -15.26 -5.35 1.53
CA TYR A 32 -14.10 -5.33 0.64
C TYR A 32 -13.62 -3.90 0.50
N GLU A 33 -12.32 -3.69 0.66
CA GLU A 33 -11.72 -2.37 0.45
C GLU A 33 -10.42 -2.49 -0.31
N THR A 34 -10.22 -1.59 -1.27
CA THR A 34 -8.97 -1.46 -2.00
C THR A 34 -8.34 -0.09 -1.76
N ARG A 35 -7.01 -0.06 -1.69
CA ARG A 35 -6.22 1.16 -1.52
C ARG A 35 -4.95 1.09 -2.32
N LEU A 36 -4.71 2.12 -3.13
CA LEU A 36 -3.50 2.26 -3.93
C LEU A 36 -2.56 3.28 -3.28
N HIS A 37 -1.41 2.82 -2.82
CA HIS A 37 -0.41 3.62 -2.13
C HIS A 37 0.97 3.44 -2.74
N ARG A 38 1.78 4.50 -2.70
CA ARG A 38 3.20 4.40 -3.02
C ARG A 38 3.87 3.57 -1.92
N ASN A 39 4.68 2.60 -2.31
CA ASN A 39 5.41 1.77 -1.37
C ASN A 39 6.50 2.63 -0.70
N GLU A 40 6.45 2.73 0.63
CA GLU A 40 7.42 3.49 1.43
C GLU A 40 8.81 2.84 1.45
N PHE A 41 8.86 1.54 1.18
CA PHE A 41 10.09 0.75 1.10
C PHE A 41 10.17 0.12 -0.30
N PRO A 42 10.44 0.92 -1.34
CA PRO A 42 10.54 0.42 -2.69
C PRO A 42 11.69 -0.60 -2.81
N TYR A 43 11.58 -1.51 -3.77
CA TYR A 43 12.70 -2.40 -4.07
C TYR A 43 13.86 -1.59 -4.66
N TYR A 44 15.04 -2.21 -4.73
CA TYR A 44 16.17 -1.61 -5.41
C TYR A 44 15.89 -1.56 -6.92
N ILE A 45 15.48 -0.39 -7.40
CA ILE A 45 15.03 -0.13 -8.77
C ILE A 45 15.76 1.08 -9.36
N CYS A 46 15.77 1.19 -10.68
CA CYS A 46 16.39 2.30 -11.39
C CYS A 46 15.64 3.63 -11.16
N ASP A 47 16.36 4.73 -11.35
CA ASP A 47 15.78 6.08 -11.31
C ASP A 47 14.61 6.23 -12.28
N GLY A 48 13.58 6.98 -11.84
CA GLY A 48 12.37 7.21 -12.64
C GLY A 48 11.32 6.11 -12.55
N ILE A 49 11.63 4.96 -11.94
CA ILE A 49 10.66 3.91 -11.62
C ILE A 49 10.07 4.18 -10.23
N GLU A 50 8.74 4.20 -10.13
CA GLU A 50 8.04 4.26 -8.86
C GLU A 50 7.44 2.90 -8.51
N HIS A 51 7.45 2.57 -7.21
CA HIS A 51 6.86 1.34 -6.69
C HIS A 51 5.58 1.68 -5.92
N TRP A 52 4.47 1.09 -6.36
CA TRP A 52 3.15 1.22 -5.78
C TRP A 52 2.64 -0.16 -5.32
N CYS A 53 1.77 -0.16 -4.33
CA CYS A 53 1.06 -1.33 -3.84
C CYS A 53 -0.44 -1.08 -3.89
N LEU A 54 -1.15 -1.98 -4.57
CA LEU A 54 -2.60 -2.10 -4.50
C LEU A 54 -2.94 -3.09 -3.39
N TRP A 55 -3.43 -2.57 -2.27
CA TRP A 55 -3.85 -3.36 -1.12
C TRP A 55 -5.33 -3.71 -1.22
N LYS A 56 -5.71 -4.92 -0.79
CA LYS A 56 -7.10 -5.35 -0.68
C LYS A 56 -7.39 -6.02 0.66
N LEU A 57 -8.36 -5.47 1.37
CA LEU A 57 -8.96 -6.07 2.55
C LEU A 57 -10.15 -6.95 2.15
N GLY A 58 -10.24 -8.14 2.74
CA GLY A 58 -11.41 -9.01 2.65
C GLY A 58 -11.50 -9.89 1.40
N GLY A 59 -10.50 -9.88 0.52
CA GLY A 59 -10.48 -10.73 -0.67
C GLY A 59 -9.14 -10.72 -1.40
N VAL A 60 -9.11 -11.33 -2.57
CA VAL A 60 -7.93 -11.45 -3.43
C VAL A 60 -7.96 -10.35 -4.49
N VAL A 61 -6.82 -9.70 -4.72
CA VAL A 61 -6.61 -8.73 -5.79
C VAL A 61 -6.76 -9.44 -7.12
N THR A 62 -7.66 -8.94 -7.96
CA THR A 62 -7.90 -9.47 -9.30
C THR A 62 -7.11 -8.69 -10.34
N GLU A 63 -6.81 -9.31 -11.48
CA GLU A 63 -6.17 -8.64 -12.62
C GLU A 63 -6.94 -7.37 -13.05
N LYS A 64 -8.28 -7.44 -13.08
CA LYS A 64 -9.13 -6.29 -13.38
C LYS A 64 -8.94 -5.13 -12.39
N GLU A 65 -8.73 -5.41 -11.11
CA GLU A 65 -8.48 -4.35 -10.11
C GLU A 65 -7.08 -3.74 -10.27
N VAL A 66 -6.09 -4.54 -10.69
CA VAL A 66 -4.77 -4.04 -11.08
C VAL A 66 -4.87 -3.11 -12.29
N ASP A 67 -5.63 -3.48 -13.33
CA ASP A 67 -5.85 -2.63 -14.52
C ASP A 67 -6.49 -1.29 -14.15
N ILE A 68 -7.49 -1.31 -13.25
CA ILE A 68 -8.14 -0.09 -12.75
C ILE A 68 -7.12 0.78 -11.99
N ALA A 69 -6.28 0.18 -11.15
CA ALA A 69 -5.25 0.91 -10.41
C ALA A 69 -4.20 1.53 -11.34
N ILE A 70 -3.83 0.85 -12.43
CA ILE A 70 -2.89 1.37 -13.42
C ILE A 70 -3.48 2.59 -14.15
N GLU A 71 -4.74 2.52 -14.58
CA GLU A 71 -5.42 3.67 -15.20
C GLU A 71 -5.58 4.83 -14.20
N GLU A 72 -5.81 4.54 -12.92
CA GLU A 72 -5.79 5.56 -11.87
C GLU A 72 -4.42 6.26 -11.77
N LEU A 73 -3.31 5.52 -11.75
CA LEU A 73 -1.95 6.10 -11.74
C LEU A 73 -1.73 6.99 -12.96
N LYS A 74 -2.12 6.53 -14.14
CA LYS A 74 -2.01 7.29 -15.39
C LYS A 74 -2.77 8.61 -15.33
N LEU A 75 -3.99 8.61 -14.80
CA LEU A 75 -4.79 9.81 -14.59
C LEU A 75 -4.16 10.75 -13.54
N ARG A 76 -3.67 10.22 -12.42
CA ARG A 76 -2.97 10.99 -11.38
C ARG A 76 -1.74 11.70 -11.95
N MET A 77 -0.88 10.96 -12.66
CA MET A 77 0.35 11.50 -13.27
C MET A 77 0.06 12.60 -14.29
N LYS A 78 -0.96 12.40 -15.14
CA LYS A 78 -1.40 13.41 -16.10
C LYS A 78 -1.91 14.68 -15.41
N LYS A 79 -2.66 14.53 -14.32
CA LYS A 79 -3.22 15.66 -13.55
C LYS A 79 -2.14 16.47 -12.84
N ASP A 80 -1.14 15.80 -12.28
CA ASP A 80 -0.06 16.45 -11.53
C ASP A 80 0.94 17.18 -12.44
N GLY A 81 0.83 17.03 -13.77
CA GLY A 81 1.77 17.62 -14.73
C GLY A 81 3.18 17.05 -14.66
N ASN A 82 3.37 15.94 -13.92
CA ASN A 82 4.67 15.40 -13.53
C ASN A 82 5.24 14.36 -14.50
N GLY A 83 4.63 14.19 -15.68
CA GLY A 83 5.09 13.27 -16.70
C GLY A 83 4.00 12.39 -17.29
N GLN A 84 4.43 11.42 -18.09
CA GLN A 84 3.58 10.37 -18.65
C GLN A 84 4.04 8.99 -18.15
N LEU A 85 3.06 8.11 -17.94
CA LEU A 85 3.29 6.70 -17.69
C LEU A 85 3.72 6.02 -18.99
N GLU A 86 4.95 5.50 -19.02
CA GLU A 86 5.49 4.84 -20.22
C GLU A 86 5.31 3.34 -20.20
N ASP A 87 5.62 2.72 -19.05
CA ASP A 87 5.59 1.27 -18.91
C ASP A 87 5.19 0.86 -17.49
N VAL A 88 4.62 -0.34 -17.39
CA VAL A 88 4.10 -0.90 -16.14
C VAL A 88 4.39 -2.39 -16.05
N LEU A 89 4.89 -2.80 -14.89
CA LEU A 89 4.98 -4.19 -14.47
C LEU A 89 4.18 -4.38 -13.19
N SER A 90 3.40 -5.46 -13.10
CA SER A 90 2.69 -5.81 -11.86
C SER A 90 2.84 -7.29 -11.52
N TRP A 91 2.81 -7.59 -10.22
CA TRP A 91 2.85 -8.97 -9.72
C TRP A 91 2.29 -9.05 -8.30
N THR A 92 1.92 -10.25 -7.87
CA THR A 92 1.70 -10.57 -6.46
C THR A 92 2.88 -11.39 -5.95
N ASN A 93 3.36 -11.08 -4.74
CA ASN A 93 4.42 -11.90 -4.16
C ASN A 93 3.89 -13.33 -3.92
N PRO A 94 4.71 -14.37 -4.16
CA PRO A 94 4.33 -15.73 -3.80
C PRO A 94 4.11 -15.82 -2.28
N PRO A 95 3.25 -16.74 -1.79
CA PRO A 95 2.81 -16.74 -0.38
C PRO A 95 3.94 -16.71 0.66
N HIS A 96 5.07 -17.37 0.37
CA HIS A 96 6.22 -17.44 1.28
C HIS A 96 7.07 -16.16 1.34
N LEU A 97 6.81 -15.17 0.48
CA LEU A 97 7.49 -13.86 0.44
C LEU A 97 6.58 -12.70 0.86
N GLN A 98 5.35 -12.97 1.29
CA GLN A 98 4.42 -11.93 1.74
C GLN A 98 4.69 -11.57 3.21
N SER A 99 4.94 -10.28 3.47
CA SER A 99 5.12 -9.79 4.85
C SER A 99 3.80 -9.69 5.62
N VAL A 100 2.67 -9.47 4.92
CA VAL A 100 1.32 -9.34 5.50
C VAL A 100 0.36 -10.28 4.77
N PRO A 101 0.39 -11.59 5.06
CA PRO A 101 -0.34 -12.60 4.27
C PRO A 101 -1.87 -12.54 4.42
N ASP A 102 -2.39 -11.90 5.49
CA ASP A 102 -3.83 -11.75 5.71
C ASP A 102 -4.45 -10.57 4.91
N ILE A 103 -3.63 -9.75 4.25
CA ILE A 103 -4.07 -8.63 3.41
C ILE A 103 -3.44 -8.80 2.04
N ASP A 104 -4.26 -9.15 1.06
CA ASP A 104 -3.74 -9.39 -0.28
C ASP A 104 -3.28 -8.08 -0.92
N HIS A 105 -2.21 -8.17 -1.71
CA HIS A 105 -1.63 -7.00 -2.35
C HIS A 105 -0.89 -7.34 -3.64
N ALA A 106 -1.07 -6.48 -4.63
CA ALA A 106 -0.26 -6.48 -5.85
C ALA A 106 0.75 -5.33 -5.80
N HIS A 107 1.96 -5.64 -6.25
CA HIS A 107 3.00 -4.67 -6.53
C HIS A 107 2.85 -4.16 -7.95
N ILE A 108 3.06 -2.85 -8.14
CA ILE A 108 3.00 -2.17 -9.43
C ILE A 108 4.25 -1.30 -9.52
N LEU A 109 5.13 -1.61 -10.47
CA LEU A 109 6.23 -0.73 -10.88
C LEU A 109 5.79 0.07 -12.08
N CYS A 110 6.00 1.37 -12.06
CA CYS A 110 5.70 2.26 -13.17
C CYS A 110 6.91 3.10 -13.55
N LEU A 111 7.27 3.06 -14.84
CA LEU A 111 8.25 3.95 -15.43
C LEU A 111 7.58 5.26 -15.81
N ARG A 112 8.13 6.37 -15.31
CA ARG A 112 7.66 7.71 -15.64
C ARG A 112 8.71 8.48 -16.42
N THR A 113 8.28 9.08 -17.52
CA THR A 113 9.10 10.06 -18.23
C THR A 113 8.64 11.47 -17.89
N LYS A 114 9.61 12.31 -17.52
CA LYS A 114 9.40 13.74 -17.30
C LYS A 114 9.10 14.39 -18.65
N LEU A 115 8.09 15.23 -18.68
CA LEU A 115 7.84 16.15 -19.80
C LEU A 115 8.89 17.27 -19.80
#